data_AF-E8N2V5-F1
#
_entry.id   AF-E8N2V5-F1
#
_cell.length_a   1.000
_cell.length_b   1.000
_cell.length_c   1.000
_cell.angle_alpha   90.00
_cell.angle_beta   90.00
_cell.angle_gamma   90.00
#
_symmetry.space_group_name_H-M   'P 1'
#
loop_
_entity.id
_entity.type
_entity.pdbx_description
1 polymer ?
#
loop_
_entity_poly.entity_id
_entity_poly.type
_entity_poly.pdbx_seq_one_letter_code
_entity_poly.pdbx_strand_id
1 'polypeptide(L)' 'MEKWKDLLRSRKFWALLIGLILMVVKAYRPDFPLEEEQLSGMIALLVAYILGVALEGARL' A
#
# COMPACT_ATOMS: atom_id res chain seq x y z
N MET A 1 16.80 18.09 1.33
CA MET A 1 15.47 18.70 1.59
C MET A 1 14.43 18.27 0.55
N GLU A 2 14.75 18.25 -0.75
CA GLU A 2 13.78 17.86 -1.81
C GLU A 2 13.39 16.36 -1.82
N LYS A 3 14.33 15.43 -1.56
CA LYS A 3 14.05 13.98 -1.57
C LYS A 3 12.90 13.51 -0.66
N TRP A 4 12.73 14.15 0.50
CA TRP A 4 11.63 13.83 1.42
C TRP A 4 10.27 14.30 0.87
N LYS A 5 10.25 15.42 0.15
CA LYS A 5 9.04 15.89 -0.55
C LYS A 5 8.70 14.94 -1.70
N ASP A 6 9.70 14.44 -2.44
CA ASP A 6 9.48 13.45 -3.51
C ASP A 6 8.92 12.13 -2.98
N LEU A 7 9.41 11.69 -1.81
CA LEU A 7 8.88 10.51 -1.10
C LEU A 7 7.40 10.67 -0.73
N LEU A 8 7.05 11.82 -0.14
CA LEU A 8 5.66 12.16 0.22
C LEU A 8 4.78 12.45 -1.00
N ARG A 9 5.34 12.65 -2.19
CA ARG A 9 4.59 12.83 -3.45
C ARG A 9 4.41 11.51 -4.22
N SER A 10 5.17 10.47 -3.84
CA SER A 10 5.15 9.17 -4.50
C SER A 10 3.86 8.40 -4.18
N ARG A 11 3.06 8.12 -5.22
CA ARG A 11 1.85 7.29 -5.12
C ARG A 11 2.16 5.88 -4.61
N LYS A 12 3.35 5.35 -4.93
CA LYS A 12 3.85 4.05 -4.43
C LYS A 12 4.03 4.04 -2.91
N PHE A 13 4.54 5.15 -2.35
CA PHE A 13 4.74 5.29 -0.90
C PHE A 13 3.40 5.29 -0.16
N TRP A 14 2.42 6.07 -0.63
CA TRP A 14 1.10 6.13 -0.02
C TRP A 14 0.31 4.82 -0.16
N ALA A 15 0.43 4.11 -1.28
CA ALA A 15 -0.18 2.78 -1.44
C ALA A 15 0.36 1.79 -0.41
N LEU A 16 1.68 1.77 -0.20
CA LEU A 16 2.34 0.94 0.81
C LEU A 16 1.94 1.34 2.24
N LEU A 17 1.91 2.64 2.52
CA LEU A 17 1.54 3.17 3.82
C LEU A 17 0.08 2.84 4.18
N ILE A 18 -0.86 2.95 3.23
CA ILE A 18 -2.26 2.58 3.44
C ILE A 18 -2.39 1.08 3.70
N GLY A 19 -1.73 0.23 2.90
CA GLY A 19 -1.71 -1.21 3.13
C GLY A 19 -1.19 -1.59 4.52
N LEU A 20 -0.11 -0.93 4.97
CA LEU A 20 0.46 -1.12 6.29
C LEU A 20 -0.49 -0.65 7.41
N ILE A 21 -1.12 0.52 7.25
CA ILE A 21 -2.10 1.02 8.23
C ILE A 21 -3.27 0.05 8.37
N LEU A 22 -3.79 -0.48 7.27
CA LEU A 22 -4.90 -1.45 7.32
C LEU A 22 -4.50 -2.74 8.06
N MET A 23 -3.29 -3.25 7.82
CA MET A 23 -2.77 -4.40 8.56
C MET A 23 -2.66 -4.11 10.07
N VAL A 24 -2.09 -2.96 10.43
CA VAL A 24 -1.94 -2.55 11.84
C VAL A 24 -3.30 -2.36 12.50
N VAL A 25 -4.24 -1.66 11.85
CA VAL A 25 -5.59 -1.45 12.36
C VAL A 25 -6.28 -2.79 12.62
N LYS A 26 -6.21 -3.74 11.68
CA LYS A 26 -6.82 -5.07 11.86
C LYS A 26 -6.14 -5.86 12.98
N ALA A 27 -4.83 -5.73 13.15
CA ALA A 27 -4.09 -6.39 14.22
C ALA A 27 -4.46 -5.86 15.62
N TYR A 28 -4.70 -4.56 15.77
CA TYR A 28 -5.08 -3.95 17.07
C TYR A 28 -6.59 -3.87 17.32
N ARG A 29 -7.41 -3.93 16.26
CA ARG A 29 -8.88 -3.94 16.31
C ARG A 29 -9.40 -5.08 15.42
N PRO A 30 -9.43 -6.33 15.92
CA PRO A 30 -9.93 -7.46 15.15
C PRO A 30 -11.40 -7.32 14.76
N ASP A 31 -12.21 -6.58 15.53
CA ASP A 31 -13.62 -6.27 15.23
C ASP A 31 -13.81 -5.22 14.13
N PHE A 32 -12.72 -4.66 13.58
CA PHE A 32 -12.84 -3.73 12.47
C PHE A 32 -13.56 -4.41 11.28
N PRO A 33 -14.56 -3.75 10.64
CA PRO A 33 -15.43 -4.31 9.60
C PRO A 33 -14.67 -4.51 8.27
N LEU A 34 -13.66 -5.37 8.31
CA LEU A 34 -12.90 -5.90 7.19
C LEU A 34 -12.91 -7.41 7.35
N GLU A 35 -13.56 -8.10 6.42
CA GLU A 35 -13.45 -9.55 6.32
C GLU A 35 -12.06 -9.94 5.78
N GLU A 36 -11.58 -11.13 6.14
CA GLU A 36 -10.24 -11.59 5.76
C GLU A 36 -10.07 -11.70 4.23
N GLU A 37 -11.13 -12.08 3.52
CA GLU A 37 -11.16 -12.15 2.06
C GLU A 37 -11.10 -10.77 1.41
N GLN A 38 -11.78 -9.77 1.98
CA GLN A 38 -11.63 -8.39 1.51
C GLN A 38 -10.23 -7.85 1.74
N LEU A 39 -9.66 -8.09 2.93
CA LEU A 39 -8.32 -7.61 3.27
C LEU A 39 -7.25 -8.23 2.37
N SER A 40 -7.30 -9.54 2.16
CA SER A 40 -6.37 -10.25 1.27
C SER A 40 -6.51 -9.79 -0.19
N GLY A 41 -7.74 -9.60 -0.68
CA GLY A 41 -8.00 -9.04 -2.01
C GLY A 41 -7.45 -7.62 -2.18
N MET A 42 -7.66 -6.76 -1.19
CA MET A 42 -7.11 -5.39 -1.18
C MET A 42 -5.58 -5.40 -1.18
N ILE A 43 -4.95 -6.26 -0.38
CA ILE A 43 -3.48 -6.39 -0.33
C ILE A 43 -2.95 -6.89 -1.68
N ALA A 44 -3.59 -7.89 -2.29
CA ALA A 44 -3.18 -8.41 -3.59
C ALA A 44 -3.23 -7.32 -4.68
N LEU A 45 -4.28 -6.50 -4.70
CA LEU A 45 -4.40 -5.36 -5.62
C LEU A 45 -3.32 -4.30 -5.37
N LEU A 46 -3.05 -3.97 -4.11
CA LEU A 46 -2.00 -3.01 -3.75
C LEU A 46 -0.62 -3.50 -4.19
N VAL A 47 -0.30 -4.77 -3.94
CA VAL A 47 0.96 -5.39 -4.36
C VAL A 47 1.07 -5.39 -5.88
N ALA A 48 0.02 -5.81 -6.60
CA ALA A 48 0.00 -5.78 -8.06
C ALA A 48 0.22 -4.36 -8.62
N TYR A 49 -0.41 -3.35 -8.02
CA TYR A 49 -0.21 -1.95 -8.40
C TYR A 49 1.23 -1.48 -8.15
N ILE A 50 1.78 -1.73 -6.96
CA ILE A 50 3.14 -1.33 -6.61
C ILE A 50 4.15 -1.99 -7.56
N LEU A 51 3.99 -3.28 -7.85
CA LEU A 51 4.82 -4.02 -8.79
C LEU A 51 4.69 -3.45 -10.21
N GLY A 52 3.49 -3.15 -10.67
CA GLY A 52 3.26 -2.52 -11.98
C GLY A 52 4.00 -1.19 -12.13
N VAL A 53 3.86 -0.30 -11.14
CA VAL A 53 4.55 1.01 -11.14
C VAL A 53 6.07 0.87 -10.91
N ALA A 54 6.53 -0.21 -10.29
CA ALA A 54 7.96 -0.51 -10.18
C ALA A 54 8.53 -0.98 -11.54
N LEU A 55 7.82 -1.86 -12.25
CA LEU A 55 8.21 -2.36 -13.57
C LEU A 55 8.18 -1.24 -14.63
N GLU A 56 7.17 -0.38 -14.62
CA GLU A 56 7.11 0.81 -15.49
C GLU A 56 8.30 1.75 -15.25
N GLY A 57 8.68 1.95 -13.99
CA GLY A 57 9.83 2.78 -13.62
C GLY A 57 11.18 2.14 -13.91
N ALA A 58 11.27 0.81 -14.06
CA ALA A 58 12.50 0.10 -14.40
C ALA A 58 12.71 -0.06 -15.91
N ARG A 59 11.69 0.22 -16.73
CA ARG A 59 11.73 0.12 -18.20
C ARG A 59 12.20 1.40 -18.89
N LEU A 60 12.39 2.48 -18.15
CA LEU A 60 12.86 3.81 -18.61
C LEU A 60 14.22 4.12 -17.99
#